data_AF-A0A1E3LZW4-F1
#
_entry.id   AF-A0A1E3LZW4-F1
#
_cell.length_a   1.000
_cell.length_b   1.000
_cell.length_c   1.000
_cell.angle_alpha   90.00
_cell.angle_beta   90.00
_cell.angle_gamma   90.00
#
_symmetry.space_group_name_H-M   'P 1'
#
loop_
_entity.id
_entity.type
_entity.pdbx_description
1 polymer ?
#
loop_
_entity_poly.entity_id
_entity_poly.type
_entity_poly.pdbx_seq_one_letter_code
_entity_poly.pdbx_strand_id
1 'polypeptide(L)'
;MSDKQRRQDMEFLVKRPEFLRFLFRSIQMAGVLDQTTRATNGSDGRDLAFVEGRRSLGFDILREADAGQPAPMQHPYSLITLIAALREEAQSQPEEKKRGGRDDRYSDGDDGSGDAG
;
A
#
# COMPACT_ATOMS: atom_id res chain seq x y z
N MET A 1 23.80 18.13 9.84
CA MET A 1 22.83 17.43 10.73
C MET A 1 23.54 16.26 11.37
N SER A 2 23.36 15.99 12.67
CA SER A 2 24.01 14.84 13.31
C SER A 2 23.22 13.55 13.02
N ASP A 3 23.90 12.40 12.97
CA ASP A 3 23.23 11.10 12.80
C ASP A 3 22.21 10.81 13.89
N LYS A 4 22.49 11.30 15.12
CA LYS A 4 21.56 11.20 16.24
C LYS A 4 20.27 11.96 15.96
N GLN A 5 20.35 13.20 15.47
CA GLN A 5 19.17 14.00 15.14
C GLN A 5 18.38 13.35 14.01
N ARG A 6 19.06 12.89 12.95
CA ARG A 6 18.46 12.16 11.82
C ARG A 6 17.64 10.98 12.26
N ARG A 7 18.20 10.16 13.14
CA ARG A 7 17.52 9.00 13.69
C ARG A 7 16.30 9.38 14.52
N GLN A 8 16.41 10.43 15.34
CA GLN A 8 15.29 10.92 16.16
C GLN A 8 14.14 11.47 15.30
N ASP A 9 14.47 12.20 14.23
CA ASP A 9 13.48 12.71 13.29
C ASP A 9 12.76 11.56 12.57
N MET A 10 13.50 10.55 12.11
CA MET A 10 12.91 9.36 11.49
C MET A 10 12.08 8.56 12.50
N GLU A 11 12.55 8.40 13.73
CA GLU A 11 11.79 7.74 14.80
C GLU A 11 10.46 8.45 15.07
N PHE A 12 10.46 9.79 15.03
CA PHE A 12 9.25 10.57 15.14
C PHE A 12 8.31 10.36 13.94
N LEU A 13 8.86 10.35 12.72
CA LEU A 13 8.08 10.24 11.49
C LEU A 13 7.47 8.85 11.28
N VAL A 14 8.19 7.75 11.52
CA VAL A 14 7.67 6.39 11.30
C VAL A 14 6.50 6.02 12.21
N LYS A 15 6.29 6.77 13.29
CA LYS A 15 5.12 6.64 14.18
C LYS A 15 3.89 7.37 13.65
N ARG A 16 3.99 8.13 12.56
CA ARG A 16 2.90 8.93 11.98
C ARG A 16 2.20 8.18 10.85
N PRO A 17 0.89 7.94 10.97
CA PRO A 17 0.08 7.35 9.90
C PRO A 17 0.24 8.08 8.55
N GLU A 18 0.27 9.42 8.57
CA GLU A 18 0.42 10.25 7.37
C GLU A 18 1.74 9.98 6.65
N PHE A 19 2.81 9.79 7.41
CA PHE A 19 4.13 9.50 6.89
C PHE A 19 4.18 8.08 6.32
N LEU A 20 3.57 7.10 6.99
CA LEU A 20 3.49 5.72 6.48
C LEU A 20 2.70 5.63 5.17
N ARG A 21 1.58 6.36 5.02
CA ARG A 21 0.84 6.49 3.75
C ARG A 21 1.67 7.19 2.66
N PHE A 22 2.42 8.24 3.03
CA PHE A 22 3.37 8.88 2.11
C PHE A 22 4.47 7.91 1.66
N LEU A 23 5.02 7.13 2.59
CA LEU A 23 6.07 6.15 2.33
C LEU A 23 5.55 5.05 1.40
N PHE A 24 4.34 4.53 1.66
CA PHE A 24 3.67 3.58 0.77
C PHE A 24 3.54 4.11 -0.66
N ARG A 25 3.02 5.33 -0.84
CA ARG A 25 2.93 5.96 -2.17
C ARG A 25 4.28 6.13 -2.84
N SER A 26 5.31 6.50 -2.07
CA SER A 26 6.68 6.63 -2.57
C SER A 26 7.24 5.30 -3.07
N ILE A 27 6.98 4.21 -2.35
CA ILE A 27 7.39 2.83 -2.71
C ILE A 27 6.67 2.37 -3.99
N GLN A 28 5.38 2.65 -4.11
CA GLN A 28 4.61 2.36 -5.34
C GLN A 28 5.15 3.15 -6.53
N MET A 29 5.35 4.47 -6.36
CA MET A 29 5.94 5.30 -7.41
C MET A 29 7.36 4.87 -7.77
N ALA A 30 8.15 4.38 -6.83
CA ALA A 30 9.49 3.85 -7.11
C ALA A 30 9.45 2.50 -7.87
N GLY A 31 8.28 1.87 -8.01
CA GLY A 31 8.15 0.57 -8.67
C GLY A 31 8.82 -0.56 -7.88
N VAL A 32 8.98 -0.40 -6.55
CA VAL A 32 9.65 -1.39 -5.68
C VAL A 32 8.88 -2.72 -5.64
N LEU A 33 7.55 -2.64 -5.62
CA LEU A 33 6.65 -3.80 -5.61
C LEU A 33 6.17 -4.20 -7.01
N ASP A 34 6.59 -3.46 -8.04
CA ASP A 34 6.13 -3.70 -9.40
C ASP A 34 6.85 -4.93 -10.00
N GLN A 35 6.06 -5.94 -10.34
CA GLN A 35 6.53 -7.15 -11.00
C GLN A 35 6.49 -7.01 -12.54
N THR A 36 5.84 -5.97 -13.06
CA THR A 36 5.62 -5.77 -14.50
C THR A 36 6.83 -5.16 -15.22
N THR A 37 7.81 -4.62 -14.50
CA THR A 37 9.11 -4.20 -15.08
C THR A 37 9.92 -5.36 -15.68
N ARG A 38 9.47 -6.61 -15.50
CA ARG A 38 9.96 -7.78 -16.24
C ARG A 38 9.54 -7.78 -17.73
N ALA A 39 8.65 -6.87 -18.16
CA ALA A 39 8.20 -6.71 -19.54
C ALA A 39 9.06 -5.76 -20.38
N THR A 40 10.31 -5.52 -19.98
CA THR A 40 11.33 -4.77 -20.75
C THR A 40 12.08 -5.67 -21.72
N ASN A 41 11.48 -6.77 -22.16
CA ASN A 41 11.94 -7.56 -23.30
C ASN A 41 11.75 -6.72 -24.58
N GLY A 42 12.60 -5.69 -24.78
CA GLY A 42 12.56 -4.80 -25.94
C GLY A 42 12.61 -3.29 -25.63
N SER A 43 12.66 -2.85 -24.37
CA SER A 43 12.82 -1.42 -24.07
C SER A 43 14.29 -0.99 -24.17
N ASP A 44 14.53 0.22 -24.68
CA ASP A 44 15.84 0.84 -24.80
C ASP A 44 16.60 0.84 -23.46
N GLY A 45 17.92 0.62 -23.47
CA GLY A 45 18.74 0.46 -22.26
C GLY A 45 18.71 1.68 -21.34
N ARG A 46 18.37 2.85 -21.89
CA ARG A 46 18.18 4.10 -21.14
C ARG A 46 16.95 4.08 -20.24
N ASP A 47 15.84 3.48 -20.69
CA ASP A 47 14.61 3.38 -19.90
C ASP A 47 14.78 2.40 -18.75
N LEU A 48 15.51 1.32 -18.98
CA LEU A 48 15.91 0.36 -17.94
C LEU A 48 16.72 1.03 -16.82
N ALA A 49 17.75 1.80 -17.18
CA ALA A 49 18.57 2.51 -16.20
C ALA A 49 17.77 3.52 -15.38
N PHE A 50 16.82 4.22 -16.02
CA PHE A 50 15.92 5.15 -15.34
C PHE A 50 14.99 4.45 -14.34
N VAL A 51 14.39 3.33 -14.75
CA VAL A 51 13.50 2.53 -13.88
C VAL A 51 14.26 1.96 -12.69
N GLU A 52 15.46 1.41 -12.91
CA GLU A 52 16.28 0.85 -11.84
C GLU A 52 16.80 1.94 -10.88
N GLY A 53 17.10 3.14 -11.40
CA GLY A 53 17.46 4.30 -10.58
C GLY A 53 16.33 4.73 -9.64
N ARG A 54 15.09 4.76 -10.13
CA ARG A 54 13.91 5.05 -9.29
C ARG A 54 13.68 3.98 -8.23
N ARG A 55 13.82 2.71 -8.60
CA ARG A 55 13.69 1.57 -7.68
C ARG A 55 14.76 1.63 -6.58
N SER A 56 16.01 1.88 -6.96
CA SER A 56 17.12 2.06 -6.03
C SER A 56 16.85 3.18 -5.02
N LEU A 57 16.41 4.35 -5.50
CA LEU A 57 16.03 5.46 -4.63
C LEU A 57 14.88 5.09 -3.66
N GLY A 58 13.90 4.32 -4.14
CA GLY A 58 12.82 3.81 -3.28
C GLY A 58 13.33 2.95 -2.12
N PHE A 59 14.32 2.09 -2.38
CA PHE A 59 14.98 1.30 -1.33
C PHE A 59 15.80 2.15 -0.37
N ASP A 60 16.47 3.19 -0.86
CA ASP A 60 17.23 4.10 0.00
C ASP A 60 16.32 4.88 0.94
N ILE A 61 15.18 5.36 0.46
CA ILE A 61 14.15 6.02 1.29
C ILE A 61 13.61 5.04 2.35
N LEU A 62 13.34 3.78 1.96
CA LEU A 62 12.91 2.73 2.89
C LEU A 62 13.95 2.47 3.97
N ARG A 63 15.23 2.40 3.61
CA ARG A 63 16.34 2.22 4.56
C ARG A 63 16.48 3.40 5.51
N GLU A 64 16.28 4.61 5.00
CA GLU A 64 16.31 5.83 5.81
C GLU A 64 15.17 5.83 6.85
N ALA A 65 13.95 5.48 6.43
CA ALA A 65 12.82 5.34 7.34
C ALA A 65 13.07 4.21 8.37
N ASP A 66 13.62 3.07 7.95
CA ASP A 66 13.90 1.94 8.84
C ASP A 66 14.93 2.28 9.93
N ALA A 67 15.86 3.19 9.66
CA ALA A 67 16.79 3.68 10.68
C ALA A 67 16.07 4.35 11.87
N GLY A 68 14.86 4.87 11.66
CA GLY A 68 14.00 5.41 12.72
C GLY A 68 13.32 4.34 13.59
N GLN A 69 13.33 3.07 13.20
CA GLN A 69 12.76 1.99 14.02
C GLN A 69 13.61 1.74 15.27
N PRO A 70 13.01 1.24 16.37
CA PRO A 70 13.76 0.69 17.49
C PRO A 70 14.75 -0.37 17.01
N ALA A 71 15.96 -0.45 17.59
CA ALA A 71 17.01 -1.36 17.14
C ALA A 71 16.56 -2.84 16.93
N PRO A 72 15.69 -3.43 17.78
CA PRO A 72 15.19 -4.79 17.54
C PRO A 72 14.25 -4.95 16.33
N MET A 73 13.68 -3.84 15.84
CA MET A 73 12.76 -3.78 14.71
C MET A 73 13.44 -3.35 13.40
N GLN A 74 14.69 -2.86 13.48
CA GLN A 74 15.48 -2.55 12.30
C GLN A 74 15.82 -3.84 11.56
N HIS A 75 15.70 -3.82 10.23
CA HIS A 75 15.93 -5.00 9.40
C HIS A 75 16.85 -4.64 8.23
N PRO A 76 17.83 -5.50 7.85
CA PRO A 76 18.75 -5.22 6.73
C PRO A 76 18.04 -4.90 5.39
N TYR A 77 16.83 -5.44 5.21
CA TYR A 77 15.97 -5.23 4.04
C TYR A 77 14.75 -4.33 4.31
N SER A 78 14.73 -3.61 5.44
CA SER A 78 13.66 -2.67 5.82
C SER A 78 12.24 -3.27 5.82
N LEU A 79 12.14 -4.60 6.02
CA LEU A 79 10.88 -5.34 5.89
C LEU A 79 9.83 -4.88 6.90
N ILE A 80 10.24 -4.58 8.13
CA ILE A 80 9.31 -4.16 9.18
C ILE A 80 8.69 -2.80 8.83
N THR A 81 9.50 -1.85 8.37
CA THR A 81 9.02 -0.54 7.92
C THR A 81 8.13 -0.65 6.68
N LEU A 82 8.47 -1.52 5.73
CA LEU A 82 7.61 -1.82 4.58
C LEU A 82 6.26 -2.41 5.01
N ILE A 83 6.26 -3.37 5.93
CA ILE A 83 5.03 -3.98 6.49
C ILE A 83 4.18 -2.91 7.19
N ALA A 84 4.80 -2.00 7.95
CA ALA A 84 4.08 -0.91 8.61
C ALA A 84 3.38 0.00 7.59
N ALA A 85 4.07 0.39 6.51
CA ALA A 85 3.49 1.20 5.43
C ALA A 85 2.33 0.48 4.73
N LEU A 86 2.48 -0.81 4.44
CA LEU A 86 1.43 -1.62 3.81
C LEU A 86 0.19 -1.78 4.70
N ARG A 87 0.40 -2.02 6.00
CA ARG A 87 -0.69 -2.15 6.98
C ARG A 87 -1.46 -0.85 7.14
N GLU A 88 -0.76 0.27 7.26
CA GLU A 88 -1.38 1.58 7.38
C GLU A 88 -2.23 1.89 6.13
N GLU A 89 -1.71 1.66 4.93
CA GLU A 89 -2.49 1.85 3.71
C GLU A 89 -3.77 1.00 3.72
N ALA A 90 -3.65 -0.30 4.04
CA ALA A 90 -4.79 -1.21 4.07
C ALA A 90 -5.87 -0.80 5.09
N GLN A 91 -5.48 -0.18 6.21
CA GLN A 91 -6.39 0.33 7.23
C GLN A 91 -7.00 1.69 6.87
N SER A 92 -6.34 2.45 6.00
CA SER A 92 -6.80 3.79 5.60
C SER A 92 -7.89 3.76 4.53
N GLN A 93 -8.06 2.64 3.83
CA GLN A 93 -9.15 2.48 2.88
C GLN A 93 -10.46 2.28 3.64
N PRO A 94 -11.49 3.12 3.43
CA PRO A 94 -12.78 2.92 4.07
C PRO A 94 -13.29 1.52 3.72
N GLU A 95 -13.68 0.73 4.72
CA GLU A 95 -14.35 -0.53 4.45
C GLU A 95 -15.54 -0.23 3.53
N GLU A 96 -15.55 -0.81 2.33
CA GLU A 96 -16.71 -0.80 1.47
C GLU A 96 -17.87 -1.30 2.33
N LYS A 97 -18.81 -0.40 2.65
CA LYS A 97 -20.05 -0.75 3.33
C LYS A 97 -20.66 -1.88 2.52
N LYS A 98 -20.57 -3.11 3.02
CA LYS A 98 -21.41 -4.22 2.57
C LYS A 98 -22.83 -3.68 2.57
N ARG A 99 -23.40 -3.51 1.38
CA ARG A 99 -24.80 -3.12 1.21
C ARG A 99 -25.63 -4.20 1.87
N GLY A 100 -26.01 -3.97 3.13
CA GLY A 100 -26.85 -4.86 3.89
C GLY A 100 -28.27 -4.84 3.32
N GLY A 101 -28.72 -6.02 2.90
CA GLY A 101 -30.08 -6.50 3.11
C GLY A 101 -31.19 -5.95 2.22
N ARG A 102 -31.62 -6.77 1.25
CA ARG A 102 -33.04 -7.11 1.11
C ARG A 102 -33.17 -8.47 0.39
N ASP A 103 -32.76 -9.53 1.08
CA ASP A 103 -33.57 -10.75 1.06
C ASP A 103 -34.60 -10.62 2.19
N ASP A 104 -35.74 -11.28 2.01
CA ASP A 104 -36.94 -11.30 2.86
C ASP A 104 -37.96 -10.18 2.56
N ARG A 105 -38.95 -10.51 1.73
CA ARG A 105 -40.20 -11.09 2.23
C ARG A 105 -41.17 -11.38 1.10
N TYR A 106 -41.59 -12.64 1.06
CA TYR A 106 -42.94 -13.03 0.69
C TYR A 106 -43.95 -11.95 1.11
N SER A 107 -44.56 -11.30 0.12
CA SER A 107 -45.88 -10.71 0.22
C SER A 107 -46.67 -11.48 -0.85
N ASP A 108 -47.42 -12.51 -0.44
CA ASP A 108 -48.87 -12.37 -0.16
C ASP A 108 -49.56 -12.06 -1.50
N GLY A 109 -50.15 -13.01 -2.23
CA GLY A 109 -51.21 -13.92 -1.80
C GLY A 109 -52.41 -13.65 -2.72
N ASP A 110 -52.87 -14.69 -3.42
CA ASP A 110 -54.26 -14.89 -3.86
C ASP A 110 -55.01 -13.78 -4.62
N ASP A 111 -55.20 -13.94 -5.94
CA ASP A 111 -56.52 -13.79 -6.57
C ASP A 111 -56.63 -14.52 -7.92
N GLY A 112 -57.66 -15.37 -8.03
CA GLY A 112 -57.97 -16.13 -9.23
C GLY A 112 -58.72 -15.33 -10.30
N SER A 113 -58.41 -15.63 -11.56
CA SER A 113 -59.31 -15.52 -12.72
C SER A 113 -58.69 -16.38 -13.82
N GLY A 114 -59.32 -17.40 -14.40
CA GLY A 114 -60.70 -17.42 -14.89
C GLY A 114 -60.68 -17.17 -16.39
N ASP A 115 -60.61 -18.25 -17.18
CA ASP A 115 -61.14 -18.44 -18.55
C ASP A 115 -60.64 -17.58 -19.74
N ALA A 116 -60.25 -18.29 -20.81
CA ALA A 116 -60.82 -18.23 -22.17
C ALA A 116 -59.74 -18.35 -23.27
N GLY A 117 -59.84 -19.41 -24.08
CA GLY A 117 -59.08 -19.60 -25.33
C GLY A 117 -59.01 -21.05 -25.77
#